data_AF-A0A1Q7VAR8-F1
#
_entry.id   AF-A0A1Q7VAR8-F1
#
_cell.length_a   1.000
_cell.length_b   1.000
_cell.length_c   1.000
_cell.angle_alpha   90.00
_cell.angle_beta   90.00
_cell.angle_gamma   90.00
#
_symmetry.space_group_name_H-M   'P 1'
#
loop_
_entity.id
_entity.type
_entity.pdbx_description
1 polymer ?
#
loop_
_entity_poly.entity_id
_entity_poly.type
_entity_poly.pdbx_seq_one_letter_code
_entity_poly.pdbx_strand_id
1 'polypeptide(L)'
;MPQSVAVAIVHGIGRQKEDFASAIIQQLRRRVRQQLGEDPQEAPRFFFQPVYWAPVLQNEEDELWSRLRKGGSLGWTGLREFMVDFAADAIAYQPIEGRRDAYDRVHGVFADSLRRLAQQAGPRAPLCVISHSLGTVIACNFFYDLQAHSAEKPLIAPTVRQKLGDAPLACGETLTLFYTMGSPVALWSLRYENFGKPVHVPSPKLHSHYPNLAGEWVVLVGGPLAFWNPLSHMAYFGDTDVLGPIAEGLVGVWQTINTAQG
;
A
#
# COMPACT_ATOMS: atom_id res chain seq x y z
N MET A 1 15.56 21.01 -11.75
CA MET A 1 14.11 20.70 -11.87
C MET A 1 13.62 20.28 -10.50
N PRO A 2 12.42 20.71 -10.07
CA PRO A 2 11.89 20.34 -8.77
C PRO A 2 11.77 18.81 -8.66
N GLN A 3 12.10 18.27 -7.49
CA GLN A 3 11.93 16.86 -7.19
C GLN A 3 10.45 16.55 -6.96
N SER A 4 10.03 15.36 -7.41
CA SER A 4 8.66 14.90 -7.27
C SER A 4 8.53 13.91 -6.10
N VAL A 5 7.28 13.68 -5.66
CA VAL A 5 6.93 12.68 -4.65
C VAL A 5 6.17 11.54 -5.32
N ALA A 6 6.55 10.31 -4.98
CA ALA A 6 5.92 9.09 -5.47
C ALA A 6 4.87 8.58 -4.47
N VAL A 7 3.68 8.23 -4.96
CA VAL A 7 2.56 7.77 -4.12
C VAL A 7 2.04 6.44 -4.65
N ALA A 8 2.24 5.37 -3.87
CA ALA A 8 1.66 4.05 -4.14
C ALA A 8 0.37 3.89 -3.35
N ILE A 9 -0.71 3.43 -4.01
CA ILE A 9 -2.00 3.19 -3.37
C ILE A 9 -2.34 1.70 -3.46
N VAL A 10 -2.51 1.05 -2.32
CA VAL A 10 -2.73 -0.40 -2.20
C VAL A 10 -4.14 -0.66 -1.71
N HIS A 11 -4.94 -1.35 -2.50
CA HIS A 11 -6.29 -1.71 -2.12
C HIS A 11 -6.33 -2.87 -1.12
N GLY A 12 -7.46 -2.97 -0.43
CA GLY A 12 -7.81 -4.09 0.44
C GLY A 12 -8.46 -5.23 -0.30
N ILE A 13 -9.15 -6.09 0.42
CA ILE A 13 -9.72 -7.31 -0.12
C ILE A 13 -10.91 -7.07 -1.08
N GLY A 14 -11.18 -8.06 -1.93
CA GLY A 14 -12.37 -8.19 -2.74
C GLY A 14 -12.14 -7.86 -4.21
N ARG A 15 -13.22 -7.98 -5.00
CA ARG A 15 -13.25 -7.71 -6.44
C ARG A 15 -13.13 -6.22 -6.77
N GLN A 16 -11.95 -5.67 -6.50
CA GLN A 16 -11.60 -4.31 -6.88
C GLN A 16 -11.52 -4.22 -8.40
N LYS A 17 -11.90 -3.06 -8.93
CA LYS A 17 -11.70 -2.73 -10.34
C LYS A 17 -10.32 -2.12 -10.54
N GLU A 18 -9.80 -2.18 -11.75
CA GLU A 18 -8.49 -1.60 -12.10
C GLU A 18 -8.41 -0.10 -11.79
N ASP A 19 -9.54 0.61 -11.82
CA ASP A 19 -9.68 2.03 -11.56
C ASP A 19 -9.97 2.39 -10.09
N PHE A 20 -9.84 1.45 -9.13
CA PHE A 20 -10.21 1.64 -7.72
C PHE A 20 -9.63 2.91 -7.07
N ALA A 21 -8.43 3.31 -7.48
CA ALA A 21 -7.72 4.45 -6.89
C ALA A 21 -8.13 5.80 -7.49
N SER A 22 -8.94 5.84 -8.55
CA SER A 22 -9.21 7.06 -9.32
C SER A 22 -9.81 8.18 -8.46
N ALA A 23 -10.79 7.83 -7.61
CA ALA A 23 -11.47 8.79 -6.74
C ALA A 23 -10.51 9.40 -5.70
N ILE A 24 -9.73 8.57 -5.00
CA ILE A 24 -8.76 9.06 -4.00
C ILE A 24 -7.66 9.90 -4.66
N ILE A 25 -7.16 9.50 -5.84
CA ILE A 25 -6.16 10.27 -6.59
C ILE A 25 -6.71 11.65 -6.96
N GLN A 26 -7.95 11.72 -7.47
CA GLN A 26 -8.58 12.99 -7.82
C GLN A 26 -8.72 13.90 -6.60
N GLN A 27 -9.15 13.34 -5.47
CA GLN A 27 -9.36 14.08 -4.22
C GLN A 27 -8.05 14.57 -3.58
N LEU A 28 -6.99 13.77 -3.62
CA LEU A 28 -5.66 14.15 -3.15
C LEU A 28 -5.06 15.25 -4.05
N ARG A 29 -5.16 15.08 -5.37
CA ARG A 29 -4.72 16.11 -6.33
C ARG A 29 -5.41 17.45 -6.04
N ARG A 30 -6.73 17.45 -5.80
CA ARG A 30 -7.47 18.67 -5.47
C ARG A 30 -6.94 19.35 -4.20
N ARG A 31 -6.72 18.59 -3.12
CA ARG A 31 -6.25 19.13 -1.83
C ARG A 31 -4.83 19.68 -1.93
N VAL A 32 -3.93 18.93 -2.57
CA VAL A 32 -2.55 19.37 -2.80
C VAL A 32 -2.51 20.66 -3.64
N ARG A 33 -3.34 20.77 -4.67
CA ARG A 33 -3.47 22.00 -5.49
C ARG A 33 -3.98 23.19 -4.69
N GLN A 34 -4.92 22.96 -3.76
CA GLN A 34 -5.41 24.02 -2.87
C GLN A 34 -4.33 24.53 -1.91
N GLN A 35 -3.40 23.67 -1.48
CA GLN A 35 -2.33 24.05 -0.55
C GLN A 35 -1.11 24.68 -1.25
N LEU A 36 -0.71 24.14 -2.41
CA LEU A 36 0.51 24.55 -3.10
C LEU A 36 0.28 25.47 -4.33
N GLY A 37 -0.98 25.79 -4.65
CA GLY A 37 -1.36 26.48 -5.89
C GLY A 37 -1.23 25.62 -7.15
N GLU A 38 -1.83 26.09 -8.26
CA GLU A 38 -1.66 25.50 -9.60
C GLU A 38 -0.69 26.34 -10.43
N ASP A 39 0.27 25.68 -11.08
CA ASP A 39 0.97 26.22 -12.24
C ASP A 39 0.76 25.24 -13.42
N PRO A 40 0.00 25.63 -14.45
CA PRO A 40 -0.27 24.79 -15.62
C PRO A 40 0.98 24.38 -16.42
N GLN A 41 2.11 25.08 -16.25
CA GLN A 41 3.37 24.79 -16.95
C GLN A 41 4.35 23.95 -16.14
N GLU A 42 4.07 23.69 -14.86
CA GLU A 42 5.00 22.97 -14.00
C GLU A 42 4.84 21.45 -14.12
N ALA A 43 5.97 20.73 -14.09
CA ALA A 43 5.97 19.28 -14.12
C ALA A 43 5.15 18.69 -12.95
N PRO A 44 4.55 17.50 -13.09
CA PRO A 44 3.76 16.90 -12.01
C PRO A 44 4.59 16.75 -10.74
N ARG A 45 4.18 17.45 -9.67
CA ARG A 45 4.82 17.39 -8.34
C ARG A 45 4.63 16.03 -7.65
N PHE A 46 3.56 15.30 -8.02
CA PHE A 46 3.15 14.03 -7.41
C PHE A 46 2.76 13.01 -8.48
N PHE A 47 3.33 11.81 -8.40
CA PHE A 47 2.99 10.68 -9.26
C PHE A 47 2.29 9.60 -8.45
N PHE A 48 1.18 9.08 -8.97
CA PHE A 48 0.32 8.11 -8.27
C PHE A 48 0.32 6.80 -9.03
N GLN A 49 0.56 5.70 -8.34
CA GLN A 49 0.49 4.35 -8.91
C GLN A 49 -0.44 3.47 -8.07
N PRO A 50 -1.57 3.02 -8.63
CA PRO A 50 -2.37 1.97 -8.03
C PRO A 50 -1.61 0.64 -8.05
N VAL A 51 -1.58 -0.06 -6.92
CA VAL A 51 -1.08 -1.43 -6.78
C VAL A 51 -2.30 -2.37 -6.82
N TYR A 52 -2.66 -2.79 -8.03
CA TYR A 52 -3.85 -3.59 -8.30
C TYR A 52 -3.53 -5.10 -8.29
N TRP A 53 -3.63 -5.72 -7.12
CA TRP A 53 -3.25 -7.12 -6.90
C TRP A 53 -4.43 -8.11 -6.96
N ALA A 54 -5.68 -7.63 -6.99
CA ALA A 54 -6.89 -8.46 -6.96
C ALA A 54 -6.89 -9.64 -7.97
N PRO A 55 -6.45 -9.47 -9.24
CA PRO A 55 -6.48 -10.56 -10.22
C PRO A 55 -5.62 -11.78 -9.83
N VAL A 56 -4.67 -11.63 -8.90
CA VAL A 56 -3.76 -12.70 -8.49
C VAL A 56 -4.45 -13.79 -7.66
N LEU A 57 -5.49 -13.41 -6.89
CA LEU A 57 -6.25 -14.32 -6.01
C LEU A 57 -7.66 -14.63 -6.55
N GLN A 58 -8.06 -13.97 -7.63
CA GLN A 58 -9.44 -13.99 -8.12
C GLN A 58 -9.93 -15.39 -8.55
N ASN A 59 -9.04 -16.22 -9.12
CA ASN A 59 -9.42 -17.57 -9.55
C ASN A 59 -9.75 -18.47 -8.36
N GLU A 60 -8.94 -18.39 -7.30
CA GLU A 60 -9.10 -19.13 -6.06
C GLU A 60 -10.34 -18.64 -5.28
N GLU A 61 -10.60 -17.33 -5.26
CA GLU A 61 -11.83 -16.74 -4.70
C GLU A 61 -13.10 -17.21 -5.43
N ASP A 62 -13.10 -17.17 -6.77
CA ASP A 62 -14.24 -17.59 -7.59
C ASP A 62 -14.61 -19.07 -7.37
N GLU A 63 -13.59 -19.93 -7.23
CA GLU A 63 -13.80 -21.35 -6.92
C GLU A 63 -14.40 -21.56 -5.52
N LEU A 64 -13.88 -20.84 -4.50
CA LEU A 64 -14.42 -20.90 -3.15
C LEU A 64 -15.88 -20.46 -3.12
N TRP A 65 -16.22 -19.36 -3.80
CA TRP A 65 -17.59 -18.86 -3.90
C TRP A 65 -18.53 -19.84 -4.60
N SER A 66 -18.06 -20.50 -5.67
CA SER A 66 -18.82 -21.57 -6.34
C SER A 66 -19.15 -22.73 -5.40
N ARG A 67 -18.25 -23.06 -4.46
CA ARG A 67 -18.47 -24.11 -3.46
C ARG A 67 -19.40 -23.65 -2.33
N LEU A 68 -19.22 -22.43 -1.82
CA LEU A 68 -20.05 -21.87 -0.73
C LEU A 68 -21.51 -21.65 -1.14
N ARG A 69 -21.76 -21.21 -2.37
CA ARG A 69 -23.13 -21.00 -2.90
C ARG A 69 -23.95 -22.30 -3.00
N LYS A 70 -23.29 -23.47 -3.03
CA LYS A 70 -23.97 -24.78 -3.00
C LYS A 70 -24.48 -25.18 -1.60
N GLY A 71 -24.08 -24.45 -0.54
CA GLY A 71 -24.40 -24.77 0.86
C GLY A 71 -25.61 -24.05 1.48
N GLY A 72 -26.38 -23.29 0.70
CA GLY A 72 -27.61 -22.59 1.15
C GLY A 72 -27.41 -21.13 1.58
N SER A 73 -28.52 -20.38 1.68
CA SER A 73 -28.53 -18.95 2.04
C SER A 73 -28.72 -18.75 3.55
N LEU A 74 -27.81 -18.02 4.20
CA LEU A 74 -27.90 -17.65 5.61
C LEU A 74 -27.74 -16.13 5.75
N GLY A 75 -28.52 -15.53 6.66
CA GLY A 75 -28.65 -14.08 6.81
C GLY A 75 -27.35 -13.33 7.18
N TRP A 76 -27.37 -12.01 6.94
CA TRP A 76 -26.23 -11.06 7.00
C TRP A 76 -25.17 -11.25 5.91
N THR A 77 -25.63 -11.30 4.65
CA THR A 77 -24.85 -11.53 3.43
C THR A 77 -23.55 -10.70 3.36
N GLY A 78 -23.60 -9.37 3.54
CA GLY A 78 -22.41 -8.52 3.36
C GLY A 78 -21.30 -8.62 4.42
N LEU A 79 -21.64 -8.73 5.71
CA LEU A 79 -20.64 -8.92 6.78
C LEU A 79 -20.02 -10.31 6.71
N ARG A 80 -20.84 -11.31 6.42
CA ARG A 80 -20.36 -12.67 6.24
C ARG A 80 -19.48 -12.79 4.99
N GLU A 81 -19.90 -12.23 3.86
CA GLU A 81 -19.10 -12.17 2.63
C GLU A 81 -17.74 -11.55 2.91
N PHE A 82 -17.71 -10.36 3.53
CA PHE A 82 -16.47 -9.71 3.91
C PHE A 82 -15.57 -10.59 4.80
N MET A 83 -16.13 -11.20 5.85
CA MET A 83 -15.34 -12.04 6.77
C MET A 83 -14.84 -13.33 6.12
N VAL A 84 -15.64 -13.92 5.23
CA VAL A 84 -15.29 -15.11 4.46
C VAL A 84 -14.20 -14.78 3.45
N ASP A 85 -14.37 -13.70 2.67
CA ASP A 85 -13.35 -13.20 1.77
C ASP A 85 -12.08 -12.91 2.56
N PHE A 86 -12.18 -12.17 3.67
CA PHE A 86 -11.04 -11.83 4.52
C PHE A 86 -10.27 -13.07 4.98
N ALA A 87 -10.98 -14.08 5.49
CA ALA A 87 -10.37 -15.33 5.88
C ALA A 87 -9.79 -16.10 4.68
N ALA A 88 -10.47 -16.11 3.53
CA ALA A 88 -10.04 -16.81 2.33
C ALA A 88 -8.75 -16.23 1.77
N ASP A 89 -8.68 -14.92 1.53
CA ASP A 89 -7.47 -14.28 1.04
C ASP A 89 -6.37 -14.27 2.09
N ALA A 90 -6.71 -14.17 3.38
CA ALA A 90 -5.73 -14.32 4.44
C ALA A 90 -5.01 -15.67 4.34
N ILE A 91 -5.78 -16.75 4.17
CA ILE A 91 -5.26 -18.11 4.05
C ILE A 91 -4.53 -18.28 2.71
N ALA A 92 -5.07 -17.77 1.61
CA ALA A 92 -4.50 -17.91 0.26
C ALA A 92 -3.19 -17.12 0.10
N TYR A 93 -3.12 -15.93 0.68
CA TYR A 93 -1.92 -15.09 0.67
C TYR A 93 -0.79 -15.66 1.54
N GLN A 94 -1.13 -16.40 2.59
CA GLN A 94 -0.13 -16.89 3.54
C GLN A 94 0.80 -17.92 2.88
N PRO A 95 2.13 -17.69 2.88
CA PRO A 95 3.06 -18.68 2.40
C PRO A 95 3.06 -19.88 3.37
N ILE A 96 2.90 -21.08 2.81
CA ILE A 96 3.09 -22.35 3.53
C ILE A 96 4.40 -22.96 3.01
N GLU A 97 5.06 -23.78 3.82
CA GLU A 97 6.26 -24.51 3.39
C GLU A 97 5.96 -25.28 2.08
N GLY A 98 6.71 -24.96 1.01
CA GLY A 98 6.49 -25.51 -0.33
C GLY A 98 5.43 -24.82 -1.21
N ARG A 99 4.67 -23.83 -0.71
CA ARG A 99 3.67 -23.05 -1.47
C ARG A 99 3.75 -21.55 -1.15
N ARG A 100 4.55 -20.84 -1.94
CA ARG A 100 4.73 -19.37 -1.90
C ARG A 100 4.20 -18.64 -3.13
N ASP A 101 3.58 -19.36 -4.06
CA ASP A 101 3.24 -18.86 -5.40
C ASP A 101 2.32 -17.65 -5.36
N ALA A 102 1.23 -17.68 -4.59
CA ALA A 102 0.31 -16.54 -4.47
C ALA A 102 1.01 -15.31 -3.85
N TYR A 103 1.77 -15.52 -2.77
CA TYR A 103 2.56 -14.48 -2.10
C TYR A 103 3.54 -13.81 -3.07
N ASP A 104 4.33 -14.59 -3.78
CA ASP A 104 5.35 -14.09 -4.70
C ASP A 104 4.71 -13.43 -5.95
N ARG A 105 3.55 -13.91 -6.42
CA ARG A 105 2.78 -13.24 -7.50
C ARG A 105 2.26 -11.88 -7.06
N VAL A 106 1.68 -11.76 -5.86
CA VAL A 106 1.21 -10.48 -5.29
C VAL A 106 2.39 -9.52 -5.14
N HIS A 107 3.51 -10.00 -4.59
CA HIS A 107 4.74 -9.21 -4.46
C HIS A 107 5.32 -8.81 -5.83
N GLY A 108 5.15 -9.65 -6.85
CA GLY A 108 5.51 -9.33 -8.22
C GLY A 108 4.70 -8.16 -8.79
N VAL A 109 3.39 -8.09 -8.53
CA VAL A 109 2.55 -6.94 -8.90
C VAL A 109 3.00 -5.68 -8.16
N PHE A 110 3.31 -5.81 -6.87
CA PHE A 110 3.82 -4.70 -6.07
C PHE A 110 5.15 -4.17 -6.64
N ALA A 111 6.08 -5.06 -6.96
CA ALA A 111 7.37 -4.73 -7.53
C ALA A 111 7.28 -4.02 -8.88
N ASP A 112 6.44 -4.53 -9.79
CA ASP A 112 6.20 -3.88 -11.08
C ASP A 112 5.60 -2.49 -10.91
N SER A 113 4.68 -2.33 -9.96
CA SER A 113 4.04 -1.05 -9.66
C SER A 113 5.06 -0.04 -9.16
N LEU A 114 5.90 -0.39 -8.18
CA LEU A 114 6.93 0.53 -7.69
C LEU A 114 8.00 0.84 -8.75
N ARG A 115 8.35 -0.12 -9.61
CA ARG A 115 9.25 0.14 -10.74
C ARG A 115 8.66 1.16 -11.72
N ARG A 116 7.39 1.02 -12.10
CA ARG A 116 6.70 2.01 -12.97
C ARG A 116 6.67 3.38 -12.29
N LEU A 117 6.40 3.41 -10.99
CA LEU A 117 6.39 4.64 -10.22
C LEU A 117 7.79 5.29 -10.17
N ALA A 118 8.85 4.52 -10.01
CA ALA A 118 10.23 4.99 -10.09
C ALA A 118 10.58 5.55 -11.48
N GLN A 119 10.07 4.95 -12.55
CA GLN A 119 10.26 5.45 -13.92
C GLN A 119 9.56 6.79 -14.16
N GLN A 120 8.42 7.03 -13.50
CA GLN A 120 7.63 8.25 -13.65
C GLN A 120 8.12 9.38 -12.73
N ALA A 121 8.29 9.10 -11.43
CA ALA A 121 8.66 10.08 -10.41
C ALA A 121 10.17 10.34 -10.32
N GLY A 122 10.97 9.39 -10.82
CA GLY A 122 12.41 9.35 -10.68
C GLY A 122 12.87 8.26 -9.69
N PRO A 123 14.05 7.66 -9.92
CA PRO A 123 14.49 6.46 -9.21
C PRO A 123 14.73 6.66 -7.72
N ARG A 124 14.90 7.91 -7.27
CA ARG A 124 15.13 8.29 -5.88
C ARG A 124 13.99 9.11 -5.29
N ALA A 125 12.85 9.30 -5.95
CA ALA A 125 11.78 10.11 -5.38
C ALA A 125 11.34 9.55 -4.00
N PRO A 126 11.03 10.40 -3.01
CA PRO A 126 10.46 9.94 -1.74
C PRO A 126 9.16 9.18 -1.99
N LEU A 127 9.01 8.03 -1.34
CA LEU A 127 7.88 7.13 -1.51
C LEU A 127 6.91 7.28 -0.34
N CYS A 128 5.67 7.63 -0.68
CA CYS A 128 4.51 7.55 0.20
C CYS A 128 3.68 6.32 -0.20
N VAL A 129 3.27 5.52 0.78
CA VAL A 129 2.40 4.36 0.57
C VAL A 129 1.10 4.57 1.33
N ILE A 130 -0.03 4.43 0.64
CA ILE A 130 -1.37 4.50 1.22
C ILE A 130 -1.98 3.12 1.05
N SER A 131 -2.37 2.48 2.15
CA SER A 131 -2.84 1.10 2.14
C SER A 131 -4.11 0.90 2.96
N HIS A 132 -4.96 -0.02 2.50
CA HIS A 132 -6.26 -0.28 3.10
C HIS A 132 -6.46 -1.77 3.39
N SER A 133 -7.06 -2.11 4.54
CA SER A 133 -7.44 -3.48 4.92
C SER A 133 -6.32 -4.51 4.66
N LEU A 134 -6.57 -5.63 3.97
CA LEU A 134 -5.53 -6.62 3.66
C LEU A 134 -4.32 -6.05 2.87
N GLY A 135 -4.52 -4.97 2.13
CA GLY A 135 -3.44 -4.25 1.46
C GLY A 135 -2.39 -3.69 2.42
N THR A 136 -2.75 -3.40 3.68
CA THR A 136 -1.78 -2.97 4.71
C THR A 136 -0.85 -4.10 5.09
N VAL A 137 -1.39 -5.32 5.21
CA VAL A 137 -0.61 -6.54 5.50
C VAL A 137 0.32 -6.87 4.33
N ILE A 138 -0.18 -6.77 3.10
CA ILE A 138 0.62 -6.97 1.89
C ILE A 138 1.78 -5.97 1.84
N ALA A 139 1.50 -4.68 2.03
CA ALA A 139 2.52 -3.64 2.06
C ALA A 139 3.55 -3.87 3.18
N CYS A 140 3.10 -4.15 4.42
CA CYS A 140 3.99 -4.46 5.53
C CYS A 140 4.92 -5.63 5.23
N ASN A 141 4.38 -6.75 4.74
CA ASN A 141 5.18 -7.92 4.39
C ASN A 141 6.17 -7.62 3.27
N PHE A 142 5.75 -6.90 2.21
CA PHE A 142 6.62 -6.54 1.10
C PHE A 142 7.81 -5.68 1.54
N PHE A 143 7.57 -4.64 2.32
CA PHE A 143 8.66 -3.79 2.83
C PHE A 143 9.49 -4.47 3.91
N TYR A 144 8.89 -5.31 4.75
CA TYR A 144 9.64 -6.14 5.69
C TYR A 144 10.61 -7.06 4.95
N ASP A 145 10.15 -7.74 3.90
CA ASP A 145 10.99 -8.62 3.10
C ASP A 145 12.13 -7.85 2.43
N LEU A 146 11.90 -6.63 1.93
CA LEU A 146 12.95 -5.74 1.42
C LEU A 146 13.99 -5.34 2.48
N GLN A 147 13.53 -5.03 3.69
CA GLN A 147 14.40 -4.57 4.78
C GLN A 147 15.19 -5.72 5.42
N ALA A 148 14.61 -6.92 5.47
CA ALA A 148 15.21 -8.11 6.07
C ALA A 148 15.89 -9.04 5.06
N HIS A 149 15.80 -8.75 3.75
CA HIS A 149 16.45 -9.52 2.70
C HIS A 149 17.97 -9.50 2.88
N SER A 150 18.59 -10.68 2.85
CA SER A 150 20.05 -10.83 2.75
C SER A 150 20.41 -12.00 1.85
N ALA A 151 21.67 -12.06 1.42
CA ALA A 151 22.18 -13.20 0.65
C ALA A 151 22.05 -14.53 1.41
N GLU A 152 22.15 -14.49 2.75
CA GLU A 152 22.02 -15.65 3.64
C GLU A 152 20.56 -16.03 3.90
N LYS A 153 19.64 -15.07 3.81
CA LYS A 153 18.20 -15.27 4.03
C LYS A 153 17.39 -14.58 2.92
N PRO A 154 17.29 -15.19 1.73
CA PRO A 154 16.54 -14.62 0.62
C PRO A 154 15.04 -14.69 0.91
N LEU A 155 14.44 -13.54 1.27
CA LEU A 155 13.00 -13.43 1.48
C LEU A 155 12.22 -13.07 0.20
N ILE A 156 12.91 -12.47 -0.77
CA ILE A 156 12.34 -12.00 -2.03
C ILE A 156 12.64 -13.04 -3.09
N ALA A 157 11.61 -13.53 -3.77
CA ALA A 157 11.78 -14.46 -4.87
C ALA A 157 12.60 -13.85 -6.03
N PRO A 158 13.43 -14.62 -6.74
CA PRO A 158 14.24 -14.11 -7.86
C PRO A 158 13.42 -13.38 -8.94
N THR A 159 12.21 -13.88 -9.23
CA THR A 159 11.27 -13.27 -10.18
C THR A 159 10.79 -11.89 -9.72
N VAL A 160 10.55 -11.70 -8.42
CA VAL A 160 10.19 -10.42 -7.83
C VAL A 160 11.39 -9.48 -7.83
N ARG A 161 12.59 -9.98 -7.48
CA ARG A 161 13.83 -9.20 -7.50
C ARG A 161 14.15 -8.67 -8.91
N GLN A 162 13.95 -9.48 -9.93
CA GLN A 162 14.12 -9.07 -11.33
C GLN A 162 13.15 -7.94 -11.72
N LYS A 163 11.92 -7.96 -11.21
CA LYS A 163 10.91 -6.91 -11.47
C LYS A 163 11.28 -5.59 -10.80
N LEU A 164 11.78 -5.62 -9.57
CA LEU A 164 12.20 -4.44 -8.80
C LEU A 164 13.28 -3.61 -9.53
N GLY A 165 14.29 -4.29 -10.07
CA GLY A 165 15.52 -3.64 -10.54
C GLY A 165 16.30 -2.99 -9.39
N ASP A 166 17.00 -1.89 -9.70
CA ASP A 166 17.96 -1.26 -8.79
C ASP A 166 17.57 0.16 -8.34
N ALA A 167 16.39 0.65 -8.74
CA ALA A 167 15.95 1.98 -8.34
C ALA A 167 15.71 2.02 -6.82
N PRO A 168 16.33 2.95 -6.06
CA PRO A 168 16.13 3.06 -4.61
C PRO A 168 14.66 3.13 -4.17
N LEU A 169 13.81 3.82 -4.95
CA LEU A 169 12.36 3.86 -4.73
C LEU A 169 11.74 2.46 -4.83
N ALA A 170 12.02 1.72 -5.91
CA ALA A 170 11.48 0.39 -6.11
C ALA A 170 11.96 -0.60 -5.03
N CYS A 171 13.21 -0.45 -4.59
CA CYS A 171 13.80 -1.23 -3.51
C CYS A 171 13.34 -0.79 -2.10
N GLY A 172 12.42 0.17 -1.97
CA GLY A 172 11.89 0.64 -0.68
C GLY A 172 12.89 1.46 0.16
N GLU A 173 14.01 1.89 -0.42
CA GLU A 173 15.03 2.68 0.28
C GLU A 173 14.58 4.12 0.54
N THR A 174 13.65 4.63 -0.27
CA THR A 174 13.09 5.97 -0.14
C THR A 174 11.69 5.98 0.47
N LEU A 175 11.26 4.87 1.11
CA LEU A 175 10.00 4.84 1.86
C LEU A 175 10.05 5.90 2.98
N THR A 176 9.17 6.89 2.87
CA THR A 176 9.11 8.05 3.77
C THR A 176 7.82 8.08 4.57
N LEU A 177 6.68 7.95 3.90
CA LEU A 177 5.36 8.00 4.54
C LEU A 177 4.64 6.68 4.34
N PHE A 178 3.98 6.20 5.40
CA PHE A 178 3.11 5.04 5.32
C PHE A 178 1.78 5.31 6.01
N TYR A 179 0.70 5.34 5.24
CA TYR A 179 -0.66 5.49 5.72
C TYR A 179 -1.38 4.14 5.67
N THR A 180 -1.95 3.72 6.80
CA THR A 180 -2.75 2.50 6.89
C THR A 180 -4.17 2.83 7.35
N MET A 181 -5.17 2.26 6.68
CA MET A 181 -6.59 2.47 6.97
C MET A 181 -7.32 1.14 7.14
N GLY A 182 -8.19 1.05 8.15
CA GLY A 182 -8.93 -0.19 8.44
C GLY A 182 -8.00 -1.41 8.56
N SER A 183 -6.81 -1.22 9.14
CA SER A 183 -5.70 -2.17 9.05
C SER A 183 -5.87 -3.38 9.98
N PRO A 184 -5.88 -4.61 9.47
CA PRO A 184 -5.89 -5.82 10.30
C PRO A 184 -4.47 -6.18 10.79
N VAL A 185 -3.45 -5.36 10.57
CA VAL A 185 -2.04 -5.71 10.86
C VAL A 185 -1.80 -6.12 12.32
N ALA A 186 -2.52 -5.49 13.27
CA ALA A 186 -2.44 -5.84 14.69
C ALA A 186 -2.97 -7.26 14.95
N LEU A 187 -4.15 -7.61 14.40
CA LEU A 187 -4.68 -8.97 14.48
C LEU A 187 -3.75 -9.96 13.78
N TRP A 188 -3.24 -9.58 12.61
CA TRP A 188 -2.34 -10.38 11.79
C TRP A 188 -0.99 -10.68 12.47
N SER A 189 -0.53 -9.79 13.34
CA SER A 189 0.72 -9.94 14.08
C SER A 189 0.68 -11.06 15.13
N LEU A 190 -0.51 -11.49 15.58
CA LEU A 190 -0.69 -12.61 16.51
C LEU A 190 -0.11 -13.93 16.01
N ARG A 191 0.10 -14.07 14.69
CA ARG A 191 0.68 -15.27 14.08
C ARG A 191 2.17 -15.45 14.39
N TYR A 192 2.82 -14.40 14.88
CA TYR A 192 4.25 -14.40 15.20
C TYR A 192 4.47 -14.47 16.70
N GLU A 193 5.55 -15.14 17.10
CA GLU A 193 6.06 -15.02 18.46
C GLU A 193 6.34 -13.54 18.79
N ASN A 194 5.84 -13.09 19.95
CA ASN A 194 5.95 -11.71 20.42
C ASN A 194 5.48 -10.63 19.41
N PHE A 195 4.44 -10.93 18.62
CA PHE A 195 3.87 -10.03 17.61
C PHE A 195 4.82 -9.71 16.42
N GLY A 196 5.95 -10.42 16.31
CA GLY A 196 6.88 -10.27 15.19
C GLY A 196 7.73 -8.99 15.25
N LYS A 197 8.26 -8.57 14.09
CA LYS A 197 9.07 -7.35 13.96
C LYS A 197 8.36 -6.36 13.03
N PRO A 198 8.14 -5.10 13.44
CA PRO A 198 7.51 -4.11 12.58
C PRO A 198 8.43 -3.71 11.42
N VAL A 199 7.82 -3.27 10.33
CA VAL A 199 8.53 -2.58 9.24
C VAL A 199 9.04 -1.21 9.74
N HIS A 200 10.22 -0.80 9.31
CA HIS A 200 10.74 0.54 9.60
C HIS A 200 10.16 1.57 8.63
N VAL A 201 9.54 2.60 9.17
CA VAL A 201 9.10 3.81 8.46
C VAL A 201 9.58 5.03 9.25
N PRO A 202 10.39 5.92 8.66
CA PRO A 202 10.94 5.82 7.30
C PRO A 202 11.86 4.62 7.12
N SER A 203 12.19 4.30 5.87
CA SER A 203 13.22 3.31 5.54
C SER A 203 14.52 3.64 6.28
N PRO A 204 15.23 2.65 6.84
CA PRO A 204 16.54 2.89 7.48
C PRO A 204 17.56 3.53 6.53
N LYS A 205 17.38 3.35 5.22
CA LYS A 205 18.22 3.93 4.16
C LYS A 205 17.78 5.31 3.71
N LEU A 206 16.64 5.83 4.18
CA LEU A 206 16.11 7.12 3.73
C LEU A 206 17.10 8.25 3.95
N HIS A 207 17.77 8.26 5.11
CA HIS A 207 18.72 9.32 5.47
C HIS A 207 19.90 9.43 4.49
N SER A 208 20.31 8.32 3.85
CA SER A 208 21.36 8.32 2.83
C SER A 208 20.91 8.99 1.51
N HIS A 209 19.60 9.05 1.27
CA HIS A 209 19.02 9.70 0.09
C HIS A 209 18.52 11.13 0.39
N TYR A 210 17.94 11.35 1.58
CA TYR A 210 17.37 12.61 2.03
C TYR A 210 17.67 12.84 3.53
N PRO A 211 18.80 13.49 3.88
CA PRO A 211 19.23 13.64 5.28
C PRO A 211 18.25 14.43 6.16
N ASN A 212 17.55 15.40 5.56
CA ASN A 212 16.65 16.33 6.25
C ASN A 212 15.19 15.88 6.23
N LEU A 213 14.88 14.74 5.61
CA LEU A 213 13.50 14.29 5.45
C LEU A 213 13.13 13.36 6.60
N ALA A 214 12.21 13.82 7.43
CA ALA A 214 11.53 12.97 8.41
C ALA A 214 10.47 12.12 7.70
N GLY A 215 10.23 10.93 8.22
CA GLY A 215 9.15 10.05 7.78
C GLY A 215 8.29 9.62 8.95
N GLU A 216 7.10 9.10 8.64
CA GLU A 216 6.12 8.68 9.63
C GLU A 216 5.26 7.53 9.12
N TRP A 217 4.82 6.69 10.06
CA TRP A 217 3.73 5.74 9.85
C TRP A 217 2.49 6.23 10.59
N VAL A 218 1.45 6.58 9.84
CA VAL A 218 0.18 7.08 10.37
C VAL A 218 -0.91 6.02 10.19
N VAL A 219 -1.58 5.67 11.29
CA VAL A 219 -2.74 4.77 11.31
C VAL A 219 -4.01 5.60 11.34
N LEU A 220 -4.81 5.51 10.28
CA LEU A 220 -6.05 6.27 10.11
C LEU A 220 -7.24 5.36 10.42
N VAL A 221 -7.94 5.65 11.51
CA VAL A 221 -9.08 4.85 12.00
C VAL A 221 -10.44 5.31 11.46
N GLY A 222 -10.50 6.49 10.80
CA GLY A 222 -11.74 7.11 10.30
C GLY A 222 -12.59 7.72 11.42
N GLY A 223 -13.71 8.34 11.06
CA GLY A 223 -14.64 8.93 12.04
C GLY A 223 -15.34 7.90 12.94
N PRO A 224 -16.10 8.32 13.97
CA PRO A 224 -16.75 7.43 14.94
C PRO A 224 -17.69 6.37 14.34
N LEU A 225 -18.25 6.64 13.16
CA LEU A 225 -19.12 5.74 12.40
C LEU A 225 -18.35 4.75 11.51
N ALA A 226 -17.03 4.91 11.38
CA ALA A 226 -16.15 4.04 10.61
C ALA A 226 -15.72 2.78 11.37
N PHE A 227 -16.15 2.63 12.63
CA PHE A 227 -15.79 1.50 13.47
C PHE A 227 -16.47 0.20 13.00
N TRP A 228 -15.67 -0.75 12.52
CA TRP A 228 -15.98 -2.19 12.41
C TRP A 228 -17.38 -2.54 11.88
N ASN A 229 -17.84 -1.82 10.86
CA ASN A 229 -18.96 -2.28 10.04
C ASN A 229 -18.51 -2.37 8.55
N PRO A 230 -18.87 -3.43 7.81
CA PRO A 230 -18.40 -3.67 6.43
C PRO A 230 -18.74 -2.54 5.45
N LEU A 231 -19.85 -1.84 5.69
CA LEU A 231 -20.30 -0.72 4.85
C LEU A 231 -19.38 0.50 5.01
N SER A 232 -18.89 0.74 6.23
CA SER A 232 -17.90 1.77 6.53
C SER A 232 -16.49 1.38 6.09
N HIS A 233 -16.20 0.08 5.99
CA HIS A 233 -14.88 -0.41 5.57
C HIS A 233 -14.55 -0.05 4.11
N MET A 234 -15.55 0.24 3.27
CA MET A 234 -15.35 0.73 1.90
C MET A 234 -15.39 2.27 1.80
N ALA A 235 -15.77 2.98 2.86
CA ALA A 235 -16.00 4.43 2.85
C ALA A 235 -14.74 5.29 3.09
N TYR A 236 -13.63 4.68 3.54
CA TYR A 236 -12.38 5.39 3.89
C TYR A 236 -11.81 6.23 2.74
N PHE A 237 -11.98 5.81 1.49
CA PHE A 237 -11.40 6.52 0.33
C PHE A 237 -12.04 7.87 0.03
N GLY A 238 -13.23 8.15 0.58
CA GLY A 238 -13.94 9.43 0.44
C GLY A 238 -13.92 10.31 1.70
N ASP A 239 -13.39 9.80 2.82
CA ASP A 239 -13.46 10.46 4.12
C ASP A 239 -12.48 11.64 4.20
N THR A 240 -12.98 12.83 4.53
CA THR A 240 -12.16 14.04 4.67
C THR A 240 -11.12 13.90 5.78
N ASP A 241 -11.46 13.18 6.85
CA ASP A 241 -10.61 12.99 8.03
C ASP A 241 -9.42 12.06 7.73
N VAL A 242 -9.49 11.34 6.61
CA VAL A 242 -8.43 10.50 6.06
C VAL A 242 -7.59 11.28 5.06
N LEU A 243 -8.23 12.00 4.14
CA LEU A 243 -7.55 12.62 3.00
C LEU A 243 -6.80 13.91 3.36
N GLY A 244 -7.22 14.61 4.42
CA GLY A 244 -6.53 15.81 4.91
C GLY A 244 -5.09 15.52 5.36
N PRO A 245 -4.89 14.65 6.37
CA PRO A 245 -3.55 14.30 6.87
C PRO A 245 -2.63 13.74 5.78
N ILE A 246 -3.16 12.94 4.85
CA ILE A 246 -2.38 12.42 3.72
C ILE A 246 -1.89 13.57 2.82
N ALA A 247 -2.78 14.51 2.46
CA ALA A 247 -2.40 15.63 1.60
C ALA A 247 -1.36 16.54 2.28
N GLU A 248 -1.51 16.80 3.58
CA GLU A 248 -0.56 17.58 4.38
C GLU A 248 0.82 16.92 4.43
N GLY A 249 0.88 15.61 4.69
CA GLY A 249 2.15 14.87 4.69
C GLY A 249 2.84 14.88 3.32
N LEU A 250 2.07 14.68 2.24
CA LEU A 250 2.58 14.77 0.87
C LEU A 250 3.18 16.16 0.56
N VAL A 251 2.46 17.22 0.94
CA VAL A 251 2.89 18.61 0.76
C VAL A 251 4.14 18.90 1.59
N GLY A 252 4.19 18.47 2.85
CA GLY A 252 5.34 18.66 3.72
C GLY A 252 6.61 18.00 3.18
N VAL A 253 6.50 16.75 2.69
CA VAL A 253 7.61 16.06 2.03
C VAL A 253 8.08 16.83 0.80
N TRP A 254 7.16 17.23 -0.09
CA TRP A 254 7.50 17.96 -1.31
C TRP A 254 8.17 19.31 -1.02
N GLN A 255 7.66 20.07 -0.04
CA GLN A 255 8.27 21.33 0.38
C GLN A 255 9.67 21.12 0.95
N THR A 256 9.86 20.10 1.79
CA THR A 256 11.16 19.81 2.42
C THR A 256 12.24 19.52 1.37
N ILE A 257 11.95 18.65 0.40
CA ILE A 257 12.94 18.26 -0.61
C ILE A 257 13.23 19.37 -1.64
N ASN A 258 12.29 20.31 -1.85
CA ASN A 258 12.44 21.41 -2.81
C ASN A 258 12.86 22.74 -2.18
N THR A 259 12.76 22.91 -0.86
CA THR A 259 13.22 24.12 -0.14
C THR A 259 14.68 23.97 0.31
N ALA A 260 15.12 22.76 0.64
CA ALA A 260 16.50 22.49 1.07
C ALA A 260 17.55 22.57 -0.06
N GLN A 261 17.14 22.89 -1.30
CA GLN A 261 18.02 23.07 -2.46
C GLN A 261 18.11 24.54 -2.92
N GLY A 262 17.49 25.47 -2.20
CA GLY A 262 17.57 26.92 -2.41
C GLY A 262 18.64 27.59 -1.55
#